data_AF-A0A5E4QNM9-F1
#
_entry.id   AF-A0A5E4QNM9-F1
#
_cell.length_a   1.000
_cell.length_b   1.000
_cell.length_c   1.000
_cell.angle_alpha   90.00
_cell.angle_beta   90.00
_cell.angle_gamma   90.00
#
_symmetry.space_group_name_H-M   'P 1'
#
loop_
_entity.id
_entity.type
_entity.pdbx_description
1 polymer ?
#
loop_
_entity_poly.entity_id
_entity_poly.type
_entity_poly.pdbx_seq_one_letter_code
_entity_poly.pdbx_strand_id
1 'polypeptide(L)'
;MTESQHADSSCELSDKGDSTDQIGHRFNTAGVTINRDEYLQAYRELSFDRDQLQLKNNLLHRRLAEYYKKRKLEHVLKPLEGALDLEEKFQQKLFSYEELKEKEEREISDIKSKVQLVENHYNEKLNHAEKRFNDLHHLEKSTGTGLIYSKKGKPIADKTVDRFLTLQRRKSEQGSALCLRYIRCRNAVTELESVVRKLETIGPGLYVAQFEQLDIDHQNYKTKIEEREDELIKNRGKCTEHNQILAHIREKMHHTDEVIDFTECDLGDAEMEYQRAREDLGSVKGRRDRLRWSLQGERLRAGLLTRKDLLRDYQDAIDKVELLRRRKEELQNQVKELTKRVRDARKLMLATPDPSNHKRGDSSKVPTDSNLGSNLYEII
;
A
#
# COMPACT_ATOMS: atom_id res chain seq x y z
N MET A 1 -80.68 28.72 32.06
CA MET A 1 -81.66 27.82 31.42
C MET A 1 -81.49 26.50 32.14
N THR A 2 -82.25 26.36 33.24
CA THR A 2 -83.38 25.42 33.38
C THR A 2 -82.86 23.99 33.53
N GLU A 3 -83.12 23.17 34.54
CA GLU A 3 -83.87 23.19 35.82
C GLU A 3 -83.78 21.69 36.23
N SER A 4 -83.34 21.32 37.44
CA SER A 4 -84.18 21.03 38.63
C SER A 4 -84.92 19.67 38.49
N GLN A 5 -85.02 18.78 39.47
CA GLN A 5 -85.76 18.88 40.73
C GLN A 5 -85.49 17.61 41.59
N HIS A 6 -85.21 17.74 42.91
CA HIS A 6 -86.07 17.46 44.09
C HIS A 6 -86.36 15.97 44.38
N ALA A 7 -86.58 15.48 45.61
CA ALA A 7 -86.40 15.89 47.01
C ALA A 7 -86.85 14.68 47.89
N ASP A 8 -86.80 14.85 49.22
CA ASP A 8 -87.48 14.07 50.29
C ASP A 8 -86.73 12.82 50.83
N SER A 9 -86.71 12.48 52.13
CA SER A 9 -87.52 12.87 53.28
C SER A 9 -86.83 12.50 54.61
N SER A 10 -86.87 13.42 55.58
CA SER A 10 -87.26 13.31 57.00
C SER A 10 -86.65 12.29 58.03
N CYS A 11 -86.30 12.90 59.18
CA CYS A 11 -86.15 12.47 60.58
C CYS A 11 -87.09 11.38 61.13
N GLU A 12 -86.61 10.65 62.16
CA GLU A 12 -87.28 10.30 63.45
C GLU A 12 -86.29 9.46 64.31
N LEU A 13 -85.73 9.90 65.45
CA LEU A 13 -86.20 10.05 66.85
C LEU A 13 -86.38 8.75 67.70
N SER A 14 -85.76 8.81 68.90
CA SER A 14 -86.06 8.11 70.17
C SER A 14 -85.73 6.61 70.31
N ASP A 15 -85.60 5.99 71.49
CA ASP A 15 -85.12 6.28 72.86
C ASP A 15 -85.34 4.94 73.61
N LYS A 16 -84.61 4.70 74.71
CA LYS A 16 -84.88 3.77 75.84
C LYS A 16 -84.47 2.29 75.82
N GLY A 17 -83.93 1.89 76.98
CA GLY A 17 -83.94 0.53 77.55
C GLY A 17 -82.52 0.00 77.82
N ASP A 18 -81.85 0.31 78.95
CA ASP A 18 -81.93 -0.44 80.23
C ASP A 18 -81.85 -1.97 80.03
N SER A 19 -81.07 -2.80 80.70
CA SER A 19 -79.95 -2.72 81.65
C SER A 19 -79.65 -4.20 81.99
N THR A 20 -78.36 -4.55 82.15
CA THR A 20 -77.83 -5.62 83.06
C THR A 20 -78.30 -7.08 82.86
N ASP A 21 -77.50 -8.14 82.94
CA ASP A 21 -76.11 -8.34 83.34
C ASP A 21 -75.71 -9.82 83.05
N GLN A 22 -74.39 -10.05 83.08
CA GLN A 22 -73.67 -11.30 83.38
C GLN A 22 -73.27 -12.21 82.21
N ILE A 23 -72.04 -12.74 82.14
CA ILE A 23 -70.71 -12.47 82.71
C ILE A 23 -69.80 -13.46 81.95
N GLY A 24 -68.58 -13.03 81.60
CA GLY A 24 -67.42 -13.92 81.51
C GLY A 24 -66.86 -14.16 80.11
N HIS A 25 -65.73 -13.54 79.78
CA HIS A 25 -64.42 -14.18 80.01
C HIS A 25 -63.27 -13.19 79.79
N ARG A 26 -62.26 -13.27 80.65
CA ARG A 26 -61.07 -12.42 80.67
C ARG A 26 -60.10 -12.83 79.57
N PHE A 27 -59.86 -11.94 78.61
CA PHE A 27 -58.56 -11.79 77.95
C PHE A 27 -58.10 -10.36 78.21
N ASN A 28 -57.09 -10.21 79.07
CA ASN A 28 -56.35 -8.95 79.17
C ASN A 28 -55.48 -8.84 77.91
N THR A 29 -56.08 -8.44 76.80
CA THR A 29 -55.39 -7.54 75.88
C THR A 29 -55.02 -6.33 76.74
N ALA A 30 -53.73 -6.06 76.95
CA ALA A 30 -53.32 -4.74 77.38
C ALA A 30 -53.81 -3.81 76.28
N GLY A 31 -55.03 -3.29 76.47
CA GLY A 31 -55.69 -2.41 75.53
C GLY A 31 -54.76 -1.22 75.40
N VAL A 32 -54.14 -1.08 74.24
CA VAL A 32 -53.55 0.19 73.85
C VAL A 32 -54.69 1.18 73.99
N THR A 33 -54.68 1.94 75.08
CA THR A 33 -55.60 3.06 75.31
C THR A 33 -55.19 4.13 74.32
N ILE A 34 -55.55 3.93 73.06
CA ILE A 34 -55.44 4.95 72.03
C ILE A 34 -56.43 6.02 72.48
N ASN A 35 -55.92 7.08 73.11
CA ASN A 35 -56.71 8.25 73.49
C ASN A 35 -57.29 8.88 72.23
N ARG A 36 -58.49 8.42 71.87
CA ARG A 36 -59.19 8.84 70.66
C ARG A 36 -59.30 10.37 70.60
N ASP A 37 -59.48 11.03 71.73
CA ASP A 37 -59.60 12.48 71.81
C ASP A 37 -58.29 13.22 71.54
N GLU A 38 -57.15 12.72 72.01
CA GLU A 38 -55.82 13.30 71.70
C GLU A 38 -55.50 13.15 70.22
N TYR A 39 -55.79 11.99 69.62
CA TYR A 39 -55.62 11.78 68.18
C TYR A 39 -56.61 12.62 67.37
N LEU A 40 -57.85 12.81 67.83
CA LEU A 40 -58.81 13.69 67.17
C LEU A 40 -58.41 15.16 67.28
N GLN A 41 -57.82 15.59 68.39
CA GLN A 41 -57.27 16.94 68.54
C GLN A 41 -56.06 17.14 67.64
N ALA A 42 -55.08 16.23 67.66
CA ALA A 42 -53.93 16.27 66.76
C ALA A 42 -54.38 16.24 65.29
N TYR A 43 -55.40 15.46 64.93
CA TYR A 43 -55.97 15.46 63.59
C TYR A 43 -56.63 16.80 63.23
N ARG A 44 -57.36 17.43 64.16
CA ARG A 44 -57.96 18.75 63.93
C ARG A 44 -56.89 19.83 63.75
N GLU A 45 -55.85 19.82 64.58
CA GLU A 45 -54.72 20.76 64.48
C GLU A 45 -53.95 20.56 63.18
N LEU A 46 -53.56 19.33 62.86
CA LEU A 46 -52.89 19.02 61.60
C LEU A 46 -53.78 19.31 60.38
N SER A 47 -55.10 19.10 60.47
CA SER A 47 -56.03 19.46 59.40
C SER A 47 -56.10 20.98 59.23
N PHE A 48 -56.17 21.73 60.33
CA PHE A 48 -56.16 23.19 60.29
C PHE A 48 -54.85 23.73 59.71
N ASP A 49 -53.70 23.17 60.11
CA ASP A 49 -52.40 23.55 59.58
C ASP A 49 -52.27 23.17 58.10
N ARG A 50 -52.75 22.00 57.69
CA ARG A 50 -52.83 21.60 56.29
C ARG A 50 -53.65 22.61 55.49
N ASP A 51 -54.82 22.99 56.00
CA ASP A 51 -55.72 23.92 55.31
C ASP A 51 -55.09 25.33 55.24
N GLN A 52 -54.40 25.78 56.29
CA GLN A 52 -53.61 27.03 56.28
C GLN A 52 -52.47 26.99 55.26
N LEU A 53 -51.70 25.90 55.22
CA LEU A 53 -50.62 25.71 54.27
C LEU A 53 -51.15 25.64 52.85
N GLN A 54 -52.29 24.97 52.63
CA GLN A 54 -52.95 24.90 51.34
C GLN A 54 -53.42 26.29 50.89
N LEU A 55 -53.98 27.10 51.78
CA LEU A 55 -54.37 28.49 51.47
C LEU A 55 -53.15 29.35 51.08
N LYS A 56 -52.06 29.27 51.86
CA LYS A 56 -50.80 29.98 51.56
C LYS A 56 -50.19 29.52 50.24
N ASN A 57 -50.15 28.21 50.01
CA ASN A 57 -49.64 27.61 48.79
C ASN A 57 -50.46 28.07 47.57
N ASN A 58 -51.79 28.06 47.66
CA ASN A 58 -52.69 28.61 46.64
C ASN A 58 -52.43 30.10 46.36
N LEU A 59 -52.23 30.91 47.40
CA LEU A 59 -51.91 32.33 47.23
C LEU A 59 -50.56 32.53 46.51
N LEU A 60 -49.55 31.74 46.87
CA LEU A 60 -48.24 31.78 46.22
C LEU A 60 -48.31 31.32 44.77
N HIS A 61 -49.06 30.26 44.46
CA HIS A 61 -49.30 29.83 43.08
C HIS A 61 -49.99 30.91 42.25
N ARG A 62 -50.98 31.63 42.81
CA ARG A 62 -51.60 32.78 42.13
C ARG A 62 -50.60 33.90 41.87
N ARG A 63 -49.78 34.27 42.86
CA ARG A 63 -48.73 35.30 42.69
C ARG A 63 -47.68 34.89 41.64
N LEU A 64 -47.24 33.63 41.65
CA LEU A 64 -46.32 33.08 40.65
C LEU A 64 -46.95 33.12 39.25
N ALA A 65 -48.21 32.72 39.12
CA ALA A 65 -48.92 32.76 37.85
C ALA A 65 -49.02 34.19 37.30
N GLU A 66 -49.32 35.17 38.14
CA GLU A 66 -49.31 36.59 37.74
C GLU A 66 -47.91 37.08 37.35
N TYR A 67 -46.88 36.68 38.10
CA TYR A 67 -45.49 37.04 37.82
C TYR A 67 -45.03 36.54 36.45
N TYR A 68 -45.29 35.27 36.12
CA TYR A 68 -44.92 34.69 34.82
C TYR A 68 -45.74 35.28 33.67
N LYS A 69 -47.03 35.57 33.88
CA LYS A 69 -47.88 36.28 32.89
C LYS A 69 -47.34 37.68 32.59
N LYS A 70 -46.97 38.47 33.60
CA LYS A 70 -46.39 39.82 33.43
C LYS A 70 -45.10 39.82 32.62
N ARG A 71 -44.30 38.75 32.71
CA ARG A 71 -43.04 38.57 31.97
C ARG A 71 -43.17 37.84 30.63
N LYS A 72 -44.39 37.52 30.19
CA LYS A 72 -44.69 36.75 28.95
C LYS A 72 -44.04 35.36 28.90
N LEU A 73 -43.84 34.72 30.06
CA LEU A 73 -43.28 33.37 30.19
C LEU A 73 -44.40 32.32 30.27
N GLU A 74 -45.31 32.31 29.29
CA GLU A 74 -46.52 31.46 29.32
C GLU A 74 -46.24 29.96 29.20
N HIS A 75 -45.04 29.58 28.73
CA HIS A 75 -44.62 28.18 28.62
C HIS A 75 -44.50 27.47 29.98
N VAL A 76 -44.25 28.22 31.07
CA VAL A 76 -44.11 27.66 32.44
C VAL A 76 -45.47 27.26 33.04
N LEU A 77 -46.56 27.82 32.51
CA LEU A 77 -47.93 27.56 32.99
C LEU A 77 -48.61 26.41 32.25
N LYS A 78 -47.99 25.88 31.19
CA LYS A 78 -48.49 24.70 30.50
C LYS A 78 -48.20 23.46 31.34
N PRO A 79 -49.15 22.51 31.49
CA PRO A 79 -48.88 21.23 32.12
C PRO A 79 -47.66 20.60 31.44
N LEU A 80 -46.62 20.33 32.22
CA LEU A 80 -45.39 19.76 31.70
C LEU A 80 -45.71 18.35 31.19
N GLU A 81 -45.44 18.09 29.92
CA GLU A 81 -45.68 16.78 29.30
C GLU A 81 -44.80 15.75 30.02
N GLY A 82 -45.40 14.72 30.64
CA GLY A 82 -44.70 13.78 31.51
C GLY A 82 -44.46 14.25 32.96
N ALA A 83 -45.27 15.17 33.50
CA ALA A 83 -45.13 15.65 34.89
C ALA A 83 -45.12 14.52 35.94
N LEU A 84 -45.93 13.48 35.76
CA LEU A 84 -45.96 12.31 36.67
C LEU A 84 -44.64 11.51 36.61
N ASP A 85 -44.10 11.27 35.41
CA ASP A 85 -42.80 10.60 35.23
C ASP A 85 -41.64 11.42 35.83
N LEU A 86 -41.72 12.76 35.77
CA LEU A 86 -40.74 13.65 36.38
C LEU A 86 -40.84 13.65 37.90
N GLU A 87 -42.06 13.58 38.44
CA GLU A 87 -42.31 13.44 39.87
C GLU A 87 -41.80 12.10 40.40
N GLU A 88 -42.06 11.00 39.69
CA GLU A 88 -41.55 9.67 40.05
C GLU A 88 -40.02 9.63 40.00
N LYS A 89 -39.40 10.20 38.96
CA LYS A 89 -37.93 10.36 38.90
C LYS A 89 -37.38 11.24 40.02
N PHE A 90 -38.12 12.26 40.43
CA PHE A 90 -37.73 13.12 41.54
C PHE A 90 -37.83 12.39 42.89
N GLN A 91 -38.89 11.61 43.09
CA GLN A 91 -39.04 10.74 44.25
C GLN A 91 -37.94 9.67 44.31
N GLN A 92 -37.62 9.03 43.18
CA GLN A 92 -36.52 8.07 43.11
C GLN A 92 -35.17 8.71 43.45
N LYS A 93 -34.94 9.97 43.02
CA LYS A 93 -33.75 10.74 43.42
C LYS A 93 -33.75 11.05 44.92
N LEU A 94 -34.89 11.40 45.50
CA LEU A 94 -35.03 11.63 46.95
C LEU A 94 -34.69 10.38 47.75
N PHE A 95 -35.21 9.21 47.36
CA PHE A 95 -34.85 7.93 48.01
C PHE A 95 -33.36 7.63 47.86
N SER A 96 -32.79 7.82 46.66
CA SER A 96 -31.34 7.63 46.48
C SER A 96 -30.49 8.56 47.34
N TYR A 97 -30.98 9.80 47.57
CA TYR A 97 -30.33 10.77 48.43
C TYR A 97 -30.46 10.39 49.92
N GLU A 98 -31.61 9.89 50.34
CA GLU A 98 -31.81 9.37 51.69
C GLU A 98 -30.90 8.18 51.96
N GLU A 99 -30.80 7.21 51.03
CA GLU A 99 -29.85 6.10 51.15
C GLU A 99 -28.39 6.57 51.24
N LEU A 100 -28.01 7.60 50.48
CA LEU A 100 -26.68 8.22 50.54
C LEU A 100 -26.44 8.87 51.90
N LYS A 101 -27.43 9.59 52.43
CA LYS A 101 -27.37 10.24 53.74
C LYS A 101 -27.25 9.22 54.87
N GLU A 102 -28.02 8.13 54.82
CA GLU A 102 -27.90 7.03 55.78
C GLU A 102 -26.55 6.31 55.70
N LYS A 103 -25.98 6.15 54.49
CA LYS A 103 -24.64 5.58 54.31
C LYS A 103 -23.58 6.50 54.92
N GLU A 104 -23.66 7.80 54.64
CA GLU A 104 -22.77 8.81 55.22
C GLU A 104 -22.87 8.82 56.76
N GLU A 105 -24.07 8.81 57.33
CA GLU A 105 -24.26 8.80 58.78
C GLU A 105 -23.68 7.55 59.44
N ARG A 106 -23.82 6.37 58.80
CA ARG A 106 -23.18 5.12 59.24
C ARG A 106 -21.67 5.20 59.17
N GLU A 107 -21.11 5.65 58.04
CA GLU A 107 -19.66 5.80 57.87
C GLU A 107 -19.06 6.79 58.88
N ILE A 108 -19.71 7.93 59.11
CA ILE A 108 -19.29 8.91 60.11
C ILE A 108 -19.31 8.29 61.52
N SER A 109 -20.36 7.55 61.85
CA SER A 109 -20.48 6.88 63.16
C SER A 109 -19.41 5.82 63.36
N ASP A 110 -19.11 5.04 62.32
CA ASP A 110 -18.03 4.04 62.31
C ASP A 110 -16.65 4.69 62.44
N ILE A 111 -16.40 5.78 61.72
CA ILE A 111 -15.14 6.53 61.84
C ILE A 111 -15.00 7.09 63.25
N LYS A 112 -16.04 7.71 63.80
CA LYS A 112 -16.04 8.25 65.16
C LYS A 112 -15.73 7.18 66.19
N SER A 113 -16.37 6.01 66.12
CA SER A 113 -16.10 4.92 67.06
C SER A 113 -14.66 4.41 66.96
N LYS A 114 -14.12 4.25 65.73
CA LYS A 114 -12.72 3.85 65.51
C LYS A 114 -11.73 4.89 66.04
N VAL A 115 -11.98 6.17 65.81
CA VAL A 115 -11.15 7.27 66.34
C VAL A 115 -11.14 7.24 67.86
N GLN A 116 -12.31 7.12 68.50
CA GLN A 116 -12.41 7.04 69.96
C GLN A 116 -11.64 5.84 70.53
N LEU A 117 -11.70 4.67 69.87
CA LEU A 117 -10.92 3.50 70.28
C LEU A 117 -9.41 3.76 70.23
N VAL A 118 -8.93 4.40 69.16
CA VAL A 118 -7.51 4.75 69.01
C VAL A 118 -7.08 5.80 70.04
N GLU A 119 -7.91 6.81 70.29
CA GLU A 119 -7.65 7.84 71.31
C GLU A 119 -7.57 7.25 72.71
N ASN A 120 -8.52 6.39 73.07
CA ASN A 120 -8.50 5.71 74.37
C ASN A 120 -7.23 4.87 74.53
N HIS A 121 -6.89 4.08 73.51
CA HIS A 121 -5.70 3.25 73.54
C HIS A 121 -4.39 4.07 73.60
N TYR A 122 -4.36 5.21 72.91
CA TYR A 122 -3.25 6.15 72.97
C TYR A 122 -3.11 6.76 74.37
N ASN A 123 -4.22 7.23 74.97
CA ASN A 123 -4.23 7.81 76.30
C ASN A 123 -3.79 6.81 77.37
N GLU A 124 -4.24 5.56 77.29
CA GLU A 124 -3.79 4.47 78.17
C GLU A 124 -2.29 4.25 78.09
N LYS A 125 -1.75 4.14 76.87
CA LYS A 125 -0.31 3.96 76.64
C LYS A 125 0.51 5.13 77.13
N LEU A 126 0.05 6.36 76.86
CA LEU A 126 0.70 7.59 77.31
C LEU A 126 0.72 7.67 78.84
N ASN A 127 -0.42 7.45 79.49
CA ASN A 127 -0.51 7.42 80.95
C ASN A 127 0.40 6.34 81.55
N HIS A 128 0.48 5.16 80.92
CA HIS A 128 1.37 4.10 81.39
C HIS A 128 2.84 4.50 81.25
N ALA A 129 3.24 5.07 80.11
CA ALA A 129 4.60 5.52 79.85
C ALA A 129 5.02 6.66 80.80
N GLU A 130 4.14 7.64 81.04
CA GLU A 130 4.39 8.74 81.97
C GLU A 130 4.57 8.27 83.41
N LYS A 131 3.72 7.34 83.88
CA LYS A 131 3.88 6.71 85.20
C LYS A 131 5.24 6.04 85.33
N ARG A 132 5.60 5.17 84.38
CA ARG A 132 6.90 4.49 84.36
C ARG A 132 8.07 5.47 84.32
N PHE A 133 7.96 6.55 83.57
CA PHE A 133 8.98 7.59 83.50
C PHE A 133 9.14 8.32 84.83
N ASN A 134 8.03 8.67 85.49
CA ASN A 134 8.06 9.31 86.80
C ASN A 134 8.61 8.38 87.89
N ASP A 135 8.26 7.09 87.86
CA ASP A 135 8.80 6.07 88.78
C ASP A 135 10.33 5.97 88.65
N LEU A 136 10.82 5.90 87.41
CA LEU A 136 12.26 5.87 87.10
C LEU A 136 12.94 7.16 87.59
N HIS A 137 12.33 8.31 87.35
CA HIS A 137 12.85 9.60 87.79
C HIS A 137 12.96 9.69 89.33
N HIS A 138 11.97 9.15 90.04
CA HIS A 138 11.99 9.08 91.50
C HIS A 138 13.11 8.14 92.01
N LEU A 139 13.31 7.01 91.34
CA LEU A 139 14.41 6.08 91.66
C LEU A 139 15.78 6.72 91.40
N GLU A 140 15.97 7.39 90.26
CA GLU A 140 17.20 8.13 89.94
C GLU A 140 17.47 9.25 90.97
N LYS A 141 16.43 9.95 91.43
CA LYS A 141 16.55 10.97 92.47
C LYS A 141 16.96 10.37 93.81
N SER A 142 16.28 9.31 94.26
CA SER A 142 16.58 8.65 95.54
C SER A 142 17.95 7.98 95.57
N THR A 143 18.41 7.44 94.44
CA THR A 143 19.76 6.87 94.32
C THR A 143 20.83 7.94 94.14
N GLY A 144 20.46 9.07 93.53
CA GLY A 144 21.32 10.23 93.33
C GLY A 144 21.66 10.98 94.62
N THR A 145 20.70 11.11 95.53
CA THR A 145 20.87 11.75 96.84
C THR A 145 21.85 10.94 97.69
N GLY A 146 22.95 11.57 98.12
CA GLY A 146 24.00 10.91 98.91
C GLY A 146 25.16 10.31 98.10
N LEU A 147 25.15 10.39 96.77
CA LEU A 147 26.31 10.02 95.94
C LEU A 147 27.51 10.95 96.21
N ILE A 148 28.71 10.45 95.95
CA ILE A 148 29.97 11.15 96.15
C ILE A 148 30.72 11.29 94.82
N TYR A 149 31.33 12.44 94.56
CA TYR A 149 32.17 12.63 93.38
C TYR A 149 33.42 11.74 93.44
N SER A 150 33.54 10.78 92.52
CA SER A 150 34.66 9.83 92.43
C SER A 150 36.05 10.48 92.47
N LYS A 151 36.24 11.66 91.87
CA LYS A 151 37.53 12.37 91.83
C LYS A 151 37.81 13.29 93.03
N LYS A 152 36.77 13.72 93.76
CA LYS A 152 36.88 14.77 94.79
C LYS A 152 36.47 14.31 96.19
N GLY A 153 35.86 13.13 96.32
CA GLY A 153 35.39 12.58 97.60
C GLY A 153 34.29 13.39 98.30
N LYS A 154 33.80 14.47 97.68
CA LYS A 154 32.75 15.33 98.23
C LYS A 154 31.36 14.82 97.83
N PRO A 155 30.34 14.90 98.71
CA PRO A 155 28.98 14.53 98.37
C PRO A 155 28.46 15.43 97.23
N ILE A 156 27.69 14.84 96.33
CA ILE A 156 26.96 15.55 95.29
C ILE A 156 25.80 16.27 95.97
N ALA A 157 25.75 17.60 95.85
CA ALA A 157 24.64 18.36 96.40
C ALA A 157 23.34 18.02 95.67
N ASP A 158 22.23 17.87 96.39
CA ASP A 158 20.92 17.51 95.85
C ASP A 158 20.47 18.44 94.72
N LYS A 159 20.77 19.74 94.82
CA LYS A 159 20.53 20.73 93.76
C LYS A 159 21.21 20.38 92.42
N THR A 160 22.35 19.70 92.48
CA THR A 160 23.09 19.26 91.29
C THR A 160 22.45 18.01 90.68
N VAL A 161 21.99 17.08 91.51
CA VAL A 161 21.22 15.89 91.07
C VAL A 161 19.94 16.34 90.36
N ASP A 162 19.18 17.25 90.97
CA ASP A 162 17.96 17.82 90.37
C ASP A 162 18.24 18.52 89.03
N ARG A 163 19.39 19.21 88.92
CA ARG A 163 19.81 19.84 87.65
C ARG A 163 20.07 18.80 86.55
N PHE A 164 20.76 17.69 86.86
CA PHE A 164 21.01 16.62 85.88
C PHE A 164 19.71 15.95 85.44
N LEU A 165 18.83 15.66 86.39
CA LEU A 165 17.50 15.09 86.14
C LEU A 165 16.63 16.00 85.26
N THR A 166 16.65 17.32 85.52
CA THR A 166 15.96 18.32 84.68
C THR A 166 16.55 18.37 83.27
N LEU A 167 17.87 18.30 83.14
CA LEU A 167 18.54 18.29 81.84
C LEU A 167 18.23 17.01 81.04
N GLN A 168 18.20 15.85 81.70
CA GLN A 168 17.82 14.56 81.12
C GLN A 168 16.38 14.58 80.61
N ARG A 169 15.44 15.09 81.42
CA ARG A 169 14.04 15.29 80.99
C ARG A 169 13.96 16.18 79.75
N ARG A 170 14.60 17.35 79.77
CA ARG A 170 14.62 18.27 78.62
C ARG A 170 15.23 17.64 77.37
N LYS A 171 16.27 16.80 77.51
CA LYS A 171 16.88 16.08 76.39
C LYS A 171 15.98 14.96 75.84
N SER A 172 15.27 14.26 76.71
CA SER A 172 14.25 13.27 76.33
C SER A 172 13.13 13.93 75.52
N GLU A 173 12.60 15.07 75.99
CA GLU A 173 11.59 15.87 75.28
C GLU A 173 12.08 16.38 73.92
N GLN A 174 13.34 16.80 73.82
CA GLN A 174 13.95 17.16 72.54
C GLN A 174 14.03 15.95 71.60
N GLY A 175 14.40 14.78 72.12
CA GLY A 175 14.47 13.54 71.35
C GLY A 175 13.11 13.08 70.83
N SER A 176 12.08 13.11 71.68
CA SER A 176 10.71 12.75 71.28
C SER A 176 10.14 13.73 70.25
N ALA A 177 10.37 15.03 70.42
CA ALA A 177 9.97 16.05 69.45
C ALA A 177 10.64 15.86 68.08
N LEU A 178 11.93 15.54 68.05
CA LEU A 178 12.65 15.22 66.81
C LEU A 178 12.14 13.93 66.16
N CYS A 179 11.89 12.88 66.94
CA CYS A 179 11.34 11.63 66.45
C CYS A 179 9.96 11.84 65.81
N LEU A 180 9.09 12.61 66.46
CA LEU A 180 7.78 12.96 65.94
C LEU A 180 7.88 13.80 64.66
N ARG A 181 8.81 14.76 64.60
CA ARG A 181 9.07 15.52 63.37
C ARG A 181 9.56 14.62 62.23
N TYR A 182 10.47 13.69 62.52
CA TYR A 182 10.95 12.71 61.55
C TYR A 182 9.80 11.84 61.02
N ILE A 183 8.95 11.30 61.90
CA ILE A 183 7.80 10.48 61.51
C ILE A 183 6.85 11.28 60.61
N ARG A 184 6.54 12.53 60.97
CA ARG A 184 5.70 13.43 60.14
C ARG A 184 6.30 13.66 58.76
N CYS A 185 7.58 14.00 58.69
CA CYS A 185 8.27 14.20 57.41
C CYS A 185 8.29 12.91 56.58
N ARG A 186 8.59 11.76 57.19
CA ARG A 186 8.59 10.46 56.51
C ARG A 186 7.21 10.14 55.92
N ASN A 187 6.14 10.33 56.70
CA ASN A 187 4.78 10.06 56.24
C ASN A 187 4.38 11.03 55.10
N ALA A 188 4.74 12.31 55.20
CA ALA A 188 4.49 13.28 54.14
C ALA A 188 5.23 12.92 52.84
N VAL A 189 6.48 12.44 52.93
CA VAL A 189 7.21 11.93 51.76
C VAL A 189 6.51 10.73 51.15
N THR A 190 6.08 9.75 51.95
CA THR A 190 5.36 8.58 51.42
C THR A 190 4.02 8.94 50.77
N GLU A 191 3.30 9.94 51.31
CA GLU A 191 2.08 10.46 50.71
C GLU A 191 2.37 11.14 49.36
N LEU A 192 3.37 12.02 49.31
CA LEU A 192 3.79 12.68 48.06
C LEU A 192 4.26 11.66 47.01
N GLU A 193 5.05 10.66 47.38
CA GLU A 193 5.45 9.58 46.48
C GLU A 193 4.26 8.79 45.95
N SER A 194 3.22 8.58 46.77
CA SER A 194 2.01 7.90 46.33
C SER A 194 1.21 8.75 45.32
N VAL A 195 1.20 10.06 45.51
CA VAL A 195 0.56 11.01 44.58
C VAL A 195 1.33 11.05 43.27
N VAL A 196 2.67 11.14 43.32
CA VAL A 196 3.53 11.11 42.13
C VAL A 196 3.31 9.82 41.34
N ARG A 197 3.33 8.65 42.01
CA ARG A 197 3.07 7.37 41.34
C ARG A 197 1.69 7.31 40.68
N LYS A 198 0.65 7.89 41.29
CA LYS A 198 -0.69 7.98 40.69
C LYS A 198 -0.71 8.91 39.48
N LEU A 199 0.08 9.98 39.47
CA LEU A 199 0.20 10.90 38.34
C LEU A 199 1.01 10.30 37.18
N GLU A 200 1.99 9.46 37.48
CA GLU A 200 2.77 8.71 36.47
C GLU A 200 1.93 7.66 35.73
N THR A 201 0.81 7.21 36.32
CA THR A 201 -0.11 6.24 35.73
C THR A 201 -1.39 6.92 35.27
N ILE A 202 -1.67 6.92 33.97
CA ILE A 202 -2.94 7.42 33.39
C ILE A 202 -4.08 6.43 33.69
N GLY A 203 -3.76 5.15 33.85
CA GLY A 203 -4.68 4.09 34.19
C GLY A 203 -3.95 2.83 34.67
N PRO A 204 -4.66 1.76 35.06
CA PRO A 204 -4.04 0.52 35.50
C PRO A 204 -3.18 -0.08 34.36
N GLY A 205 -1.86 -0.09 34.57
CA GLY A 205 -0.89 -0.57 33.57
C GLY A 205 -0.56 0.43 32.45
N LEU A 206 -1.09 1.66 32.51
CA LEU A 206 -0.84 2.71 31.51
C LEU A 206 0.02 3.81 32.10
N TYR A 207 1.29 3.86 31.71
CA TYR A 207 2.22 4.89 32.16
C TYR A 207 2.29 6.07 31.19
N VAL A 208 2.44 7.28 31.72
CA VAL A 208 2.61 8.52 30.92
C VAL A 208 3.77 8.39 29.94
N ALA A 209 4.90 7.83 30.37
CA ALA A 209 6.07 7.63 29.50
C ALA A 209 5.78 6.72 28.28
N GLN A 210 4.91 5.71 28.44
CA GLN A 210 4.53 4.83 27.32
C GLN A 210 3.62 5.56 26.33
N PHE A 211 2.75 6.44 26.83
CA PHE A 211 1.92 7.29 25.98
C PHE A 211 2.77 8.28 25.18
N GLU A 212 3.74 8.93 25.82
CA GLU A 212 4.69 9.83 25.13
C GLU A 212 5.49 9.08 24.07
N GLN A 213 5.98 7.87 24.37
CA GLN A 213 6.68 7.04 23.39
C GLN A 213 5.79 6.69 22.20
N LEU A 214 4.52 6.33 22.44
CA LEU A 214 3.57 6.03 21.38
C LEU A 214 3.32 7.25 20.48
N ASP A 215 3.27 8.45 21.06
CA ASP A 215 3.08 9.68 20.28
C ASP A 215 4.29 10.00 19.41
N ILE A 216 5.51 9.81 19.92
CA ILE A 216 6.75 9.92 19.15
C ILE A 216 6.76 8.90 17.99
N ASP A 217 6.41 7.64 18.27
CA ASP A 217 6.38 6.60 17.25
C ASP A 217 5.33 6.89 16.18
N HIS A 218 4.14 7.35 16.58
CA HIS A 218 3.09 7.76 15.66
C HIS A 218 3.53 8.90 14.74
N GLN A 219 4.18 9.95 15.29
CA GLN A 219 4.74 11.03 14.48
C GLN A 219 5.80 10.51 13.49
N ASN A 220 6.70 9.63 13.94
CA ASN A 220 7.71 9.00 13.09
C ASN A 220 7.09 8.17 11.95
N TYR A 221 6.05 7.39 12.23
CA TYR A 221 5.34 6.62 11.20
C TYR A 221 4.62 7.53 10.22
N LYS A 222 4.03 8.63 10.70
CA LYS A 222 3.38 9.62 9.83
C LYS A 222 4.37 10.25 8.86
N THR A 223 5.53 10.69 9.33
CA THR A 223 6.60 11.22 8.45
C THR A 223 7.06 10.18 7.45
N LYS A 224 7.22 8.90 7.86
CA LYS A 224 7.58 7.82 6.93
C LYS A 224 6.52 7.60 5.86
N ILE A 225 5.23 7.73 6.19
CA ILE A 225 4.13 7.62 5.22
C ILE A 225 4.23 8.76 4.21
N GLU A 226 4.41 10.00 4.68
CA GLU A 226 4.56 11.18 3.82
C GLU A 226 5.74 11.01 2.84
N GLU A 227 6.90 10.53 3.31
CA GLU A 227 8.05 10.24 2.43
C GLU A 227 7.72 9.19 1.35
N ARG A 228 7.00 8.12 1.71
CA ARG A 228 6.62 7.07 0.74
C ARG A 228 5.58 7.59 -0.25
N GLU A 229 4.68 8.47 0.18
CA GLU A 229 3.71 9.13 -0.71
C GLU A 229 4.44 10.01 -1.73
N ASP A 230 5.43 10.80 -1.31
CA ASP A 230 6.27 11.60 -2.20
C ASP A 230 7.03 10.73 -3.21
N GLU A 231 7.61 9.61 -2.77
CA GLU A 231 8.26 8.64 -3.65
C GLU A 231 7.28 8.04 -4.67
N LEU A 232 6.05 7.71 -4.24
CA LEU A 232 5.01 7.21 -5.13
C LEU A 232 4.60 8.24 -6.17
N ILE A 233 4.45 9.51 -5.78
CA ILE A 233 4.14 10.61 -6.70
C ILE A 233 5.27 10.75 -7.74
N LYS A 234 6.53 10.73 -7.29
CA LYS A 234 7.69 10.79 -8.18
C LYS A 234 7.73 9.63 -9.17
N ASN A 235 7.44 8.41 -8.70
CA ASN A 235 7.40 7.22 -9.56
C ASN A 235 6.24 7.26 -10.56
N ARG A 236 5.07 7.76 -10.16
CA ARG A 236 3.95 8.01 -11.09
C ARG A 236 4.34 9.01 -12.17
N GLY A 237 5.02 10.10 -11.80
CA GLY A 237 5.57 11.08 -12.75
C GLY A 237 6.52 10.45 -13.78
N LYS A 238 7.47 9.63 -13.32
CA LYS A 238 8.37 8.88 -14.23
C LYS A 238 7.61 7.92 -15.15
N CYS A 239 6.58 7.23 -14.64
CA CYS A 239 5.76 6.33 -15.44
C CYS A 239 5.02 7.09 -16.55
N THR A 240 4.46 8.27 -16.24
CA THR A 240 3.82 9.13 -17.25
C THR A 240 4.81 9.64 -18.30
N GLU A 241 6.03 10.02 -17.90
CA GLU A 241 7.10 10.43 -18.81
C GLU A 241 7.51 9.28 -19.75
N HIS A 242 7.74 8.09 -19.21
CA HIS A 242 8.05 6.91 -20.04
C HIS A 242 6.91 6.55 -21.00
N ASN A 243 5.65 6.69 -20.59
CA ASN A 243 4.51 6.46 -21.49
C ASN A 243 4.49 7.46 -22.65
N GLN A 244 4.85 8.73 -22.42
CA GLN A 244 5.00 9.73 -23.48
C GLN A 244 6.15 9.36 -24.43
N ILE A 245 7.30 8.97 -23.89
CA ILE A 245 8.44 8.50 -24.70
C ILE A 245 8.04 7.30 -25.56
N LEU A 246 7.34 6.31 -25.00
CA LEU A 246 6.82 5.15 -25.75
C LEU A 246 5.81 5.53 -26.82
N ALA A 247 5.01 6.59 -26.61
CA ALA A 247 4.12 7.11 -27.63
C ALA A 247 4.92 7.72 -28.80
N HIS A 248 5.93 8.55 -28.50
CA HIS A 248 6.81 9.11 -29.54
C HIS A 248 7.60 8.05 -30.31
N ILE A 249 8.06 6.99 -29.65
CA ILE A 249 8.74 5.87 -30.32
C ILE A 249 7.77 5.17 -31.29
N ARG A 250 6.52 4.92 -30.88
CA ARG A 250 5.51 4.31 -31.75
C ARG A 250 5.18 5.18 -32.95
N GLU A 251 5.07 6.49 -32.77
CA GLU A 251 4.84 7.44 -33.87
C GLU A 251 6.00 7.46 -34.86
N LYS A 252 7.25 7.50 -34.36
CA LYS A 252 8.45 7.43 -35.21
C LYS A 252 8.53 6.10 -35.98
N MET A 253 8.20 4.99 -35.32
CA MET A 253 8.18 3.67 -35.94
C MET A 253 7.15 3.60 -37.07
N HIS A 254 5.93 4.08 -36.83
CA HIS A 254 4.90 4.16 -37.87
C HIS A 254 5.35 5.00 -39.07
N HIS A 255 5.97 6.15 -38.82
CA HIS A 255 6.52 6.97 -39.90
C HIS A 255 7.63 6.26 -40.68
N THR A 256 8.53 5.53 -40.00
CA THR A 256 9.57 4.75 -40.70
C THR A 256 8.98 3.61 -41.51
N ASP A 257 7.93 2.95 -41.02
CA ASP A 257 7.23 1.89 -41.76
C ASP A 257 6.61 2.46 -43.04
N GLU A 258 5.94 3.61 -42.97
CA GLU A 258 5.42 4.32 -44.16
C GLU A 258 6.52 4.68 -45.18
N VAL A 259 7.69 5.10 -44.70
CA VAL A 259 8.83 5.40 -45.57
C VAL A 259 9.37 4.12 -46.23
N ILE A 260 9.43 3.01 -45.50
CA ILE A 260 9.82 1.71 -46.05
C ILE A 260 8.86 1.31 -47.17
N ASP A 261 7.54 1.36 -46.92
CA ASP A 261 6.52 1.02 -47.91
C ASP A 261 6.67 1.85 -49.20
N PHE A 262 6.93 3.17 -49.05
CA PHE A 262 7.18 4.05 -50.20
C PHE A 262 8.44 3.64 -50.97
N THR A 263 9.55 3.38 -50.27
CA THR A 263 10.80 2.96 -50.91
C THR A 263 10.71 1.58 -51.57
N GLU A 264 9.91 0.67 -51.03
CA GLU A 264 9.64 -0.62 -51.66
C GLU A 264 8.85 -0.46 -52.96
N CYS A 265 7.89 0.47 -53.01
CA CYS A 265 7.20 0.84 -54.24
C CYS A 265 8.17 1.42 -55.29
N ASP A 266 9.02 2.38 -54.91
CA ASP A 266 10.03 2.97 -55.80
C ASP A 266 10.99 1.90 -56.35
N LEU A 267 11.41 0.96 -55.49
CA LEU A 267 12.24 -0.17 -55.91
C LEU A 267 11.52 -1.06 -56.92
N GLY A 268 10.25 -1.39 -56.67
CA GLY A 268 9.43 -2.18 -57.58
C GLY A 268 9.28 -1.53 -58.97
N ASP A 269 9.07 -0.21 -59.01
CA ASP A 269 9.00 0.54 -60.26
C ASP A 269 10.34 0.48 -61.03
N ALA A 270 11.46 0.68 -60.33
CA ALA A 270 12.80 0.58 -60.92
C ALA A 270 13.11 -0.85 -61.43
N GLU A 271 12.70 -1.89 -60.71
CA GLU A 271 12.83 -3.28 -61.14
C GLU A 271 11.99 -3.57 -62.38
N MET A 272 10.77 -3.04 -62.46
CA MET A 272 9.93 -3.14 -63.65
C MET A 272 10.56 -2.45 -64.87
N GLU A 273 11.11 -1.25 -64.69
CA GLU A 273 11.84 -0.54 -65.76
C GLU A 273 13.08 -1.31 -66.22
N TYR A 274 13.87 -1.83 -65.28
CA TYR A 274 15.02 -2.68 -65.59
C TYR A 274 14.61 -3.92 -66.39
N GLN A 275 13.53 -4.60 -65.98
CA GLN A 275 13.06 -5.80 -66.64
C GLN A 275 12.55 -5.50 -68.07
N ARG A 276 11.83 -4.39 -68.27
CA ARG A 276 11.43 -3.90 -69.60
C ARG A 276 12.64 -3.64 -70.49
N ALA A 277 13.64 -2.91 -69.98
CA ALA A 277 14.87 -2.63 -70.72
C ALA A 277 15.64 -3.91 -71.07
N ARG A 278 15.64 -4.90 -70.18
CA ARG A 278 16.24 -6.22 -70.40
C ARG A 278 15.51 -7.01 -71.49
N GLU A 279 14.18 -7.00 -71.49
CA GLU A 279 13.35 -7.63 -72.52
C GLU A 279 13.54 -6.97 -73.89
N ASP A 280 13.55 -5.64 -73.94
CA ASP A 280 13.82 -4.86 -75.16
C ASP A 280 15.20 -5.19 -75.73
N LEU A 281 16.24 -5.24 -74.87
CA LEU A 281 17.58 -5.64 -75.27
C LEU A 281 17.59 -7.08 -75.81
N GLY A 282 16.85 -7.99 -75.18
CA GLY A 282 16.65 -9.37 -75.64
C GLY A 282 16.02 -9.43 -77.03
N SER A 283 14.95 -8.66 -77.26
CA SER A 283 14.26 -8.54 -78.54
C SER A 283 15.19 -7.99 -79.63
N VAL A 284 15.94 -6.92 -79.34
CA VAL A 284 16.91 -6.33 -80.27
C VAL A 284 18.05 -7.30 -80.60
N LYS A 285 18.62 -7.98 -79.60
CA LYS A 285 19.63 -9.03 -79.83
C LYS A 285 19.08 -10.16 -80.68
N GLY A 286 17.87 -10.63 -80.40
CA GLY A 286 17.18 -11.65 -81.19
C GLY A 286 16.98 -11.23 -82.64
N ARG A 287 16.52 -9.99 -82.89
CA ARG A 287 16.38 -9.43 -84.25
C ARG A 287 17.73 -9.34 -84.97
N ARG A 288 18.75 -8.83 -84.30
CA ARG A 288 20.13 -8.77 -84.82
C ARG A 288 20.62 -10.15 -85.21
N ASP A 289 20.40 -11.15 -84.36
CA ASP A 289 20.86 -12.51 -84.62
C ASP A 289 20.09 -13.13 -85.80
N ARG A 290 18.77 -12.94 -85.89
CA ARG A 290 17.98 -13.36 -87.08
C ARG A 290 18.50 -12.73 -88.37
N LEU A 291 18.79 -11.43 -88.36
CA LEU A 291 19.39 -10.74 -89.51
C LEU A 291 20.76 -11.32 -89.85
N ARG A 292 21.59 -11.64 -88.85
CA ARG A 292 22.89 -12.28 -89.04
C ARG A 292 22.75 -13.67 -89.69
N TRP A 293 21.81 -14.50 -89.22
CA TRP A 293 21.53 -15.82 -89.80
C TRP A 293 20.99 -15.70 -91.23
N SER A 294 20.07 -14.77 -91.47
CA SER A 294 19.53 -14.50 -92.81
C SER A 294 20.61 -14.03 -93.78
N LEU A 295 21.44 -13.06 -93.38
CA LEU A 295 22.59 -12.59 -94.15
C LEU A 295 23.55 -13.73 -94.46
N GLN A 296 23.82 -14.62 -93.50
CA GLN A 296 24.66 -15.79 -93.73
C GLN A 296 24.00 -16.78 -94.71
N GLY A 297 22.70 -16.99 -94.62
CA GLY A 297 21.94 -17.81 -95.57
C GLY A 297 21.95 -17.25 -97.00
N GLU A 298 21.72 -15.96 -97.16
CA GLU A 298 21.81 -15.28 -98.45
C GLU A 298 23.24 -15.28 -99.01
N ARG A 299 24.26 -15.15 -98.15
CA ARG A 299 25.66 -15.33 -98.55
C ARG A 299 25.94 -16.73 -99.07
N LEU A 300 25.39 -17.77 -98.44
CA LEU A 300 25.52 -19.15 -98.90
C LEU A 300 24.78 -19.36 -100.23
N ARG A 301 23.56 -18.83 -100.40
CA ARG A 301 22.77 -18.93 -101.63
C ARG A 301 23.42 -18.23 -102.82
N ALA A 302 23.92 -17.01 -102.60
CA ALA A 302 24.64 -16.26 -103.62
C ALA A 302 26.02 -16.86 -103.93
N GLY A 303 26.50 -17.82 -103.11
CA GLY A 303 27.71 -18.59 -103.37
C GLY A 303 28.92 -17.71 -103.67
N LEU A 304 29.56 -17.96 -104.81
CA LEU A 304 30.79 -17.28 -105.22
C LEU A 304 30.60 -15.80 -105.57
N LEU A 305 29.37 -15.36 -105.90
CA LEU A 305 29.09 -13.95 -106.21
C LEU A 305 29.39 -13.01 -105.03
N THR A 306 29.26 -13.51 -103.80
CA THR A 306 29.53 -12.69 -102.60
C THR A 306 31.01 -12.56 -102.26
N ARG A 307 31.85 -13.44 -102.81
CA ARG A 307 33.31 -13.47 -102.60
C ARG A 307 34.00 -13.17 -103.92
N LYS A 308 34.09 -11.88 -104.25
CA LYS A 308 34.62 -11.37 -105.52
C LYS A 308 36.04 -11.88 -105.83
N ASP A 309 36.87 -12.04 -104.80
CA ASP A 309 38.26 -12.51 -104.96
C ASP A 309 38.29 -13.96 -105.44
N LEU A 310 37.52 -14.84 -104.78
CA LEU A 310 37.44 -16.24 -105.16
C LEU A 310 36.73 -16.45 -106.52
N LEU A 311 35.82 -15.55 -106.90
CA LEU A 311 35.22 -15.53 -108.25
C LEU A 311 36.26 -15.19 -109.32
N ARG A 312 37.14 -14.21 -109.06
CA ARG A 312 38.26 -13.87 -109.94
C ARG A 312 39.23 -15.03 -110.08
N ASP A 313 39.60 -15.69 -108.98
CA ASP A 313 40.48 -16.85 -109.01
C ASP A 313 39.89 -18.01 -109.83
N TYR A 314 38.57 -18.21 -109.75
CA TYR A 314 37.88 -19.22 -110.56
C TYR A 314 37.89 -18.88 -112.05
N GLN A 315 37.70 -17.60 -112.40
CA GLN A 315 37.83 -17.12 -113.77
C GLN A 315 39.26 -17.32 -114.30
N ASP A 316 40.26 -16.92 -113.51
CA ASP A 316 41.68 -17.11 -113.84
C ASP A 316 42.02 -18.60 -114.01
N ALA A 317 41.41 -19.49 -113.21
CA ALA A 317 41.58 -20.94 -113.35
C ALA A 317 40.94 -21.48 -114.63
N ILE A 318 39.75 -21.00 -115.02
CA ILE A 318 39.10 -21.37 -116.28
C ILE A 318 39.95 -20.90 -117.47
N ASP A 319 40.41 -19.66 -117.45
CA ASP A 319 41.26 -19.09 -118.49
C ASP A 319 42.56 -19.90 -118.63
N LYS A 320 43.17 -20.32 -117.51
CA LYS A 320 44.32 -21.24 -117.50
C LYS A 320 43.98 -22.61 -118.08
N VAL A 321 42.83 -23.19 -117.76
CA VAL A 321 42.41 -24.49 -118.31
C VAL A 321 42.18 -24.39 -119.83
N GLU A 322 41.57 -23.31 -120.31
CA GLU A 322 41.42 -23.07 -121.74
C GLU A 322 42.76 -22.93 -122.44
N LEU A 323 43.69 -22.18 -121.85
CA LEU A 323 45.06 -22.05 -122.36
C LEU A 323 45.73 -23.43 -122.47
N LEU A 324 45.62 -24.27 -121.43
CA LEU A 324 46.15 -25.63 -121.42
C LEU A 324 45.45 -26.55 -122.45
N ARG A 325 44.15 -26.39 -122.69
CA ARG A 325 43.42 -27.13 -123.73
C ARG A 325 43.92 -26.76 -125.13
N ARG A 326 44.06 -25.47 -125.43
CA ARG A 326 44.66 -25.02 -126.71
C ARG A 326 46.06 -25.58 -126.88
N ARG A 327 46.87 -25.54 -125.82
CA ARG A 327 48.23 -26.11 -125.85
C ARG A 327 48.24 -27.63 -126.08
N LYS A 328 47.28 -28.35 -125.50
CA LYS A 328 47.08 -29.79 -125.75
C LYS A 328 46.71 -30.05 -127.22
N GLU A 329 45.83 -29.26 -127.81
CA GLU A 329 45.44 -29.39 -129.22
C GLU A 329 46.62 -29.10 -130.15
N GLU A 330 47.42 -28.06 -129.87
CA GLU A 330 48.66 -27.77 -130.57
C GLU A 330 49.64 -28.95 -130.50
N LEU A 331 49.89 -29.48 -129.30
CA LEU A 331 50.76 -30.63 -129.10
C LEU A 331 50.22 -31.90 -129.78
N GLN A 332 48.90 -32.13 -129.76
CA GLN A 332 48.28 -33.23 -130.48
C GLN A 332 48.44 -33.09 -132.00
N ASN A 333 48.36 -31.86 -132.53
CA ASN A 333 48.61 -31.58 -133.93
C ASN A 333 50.09 -31.79 -134.29
N GLN A 334 51.02 -31.37 -133.42
CA GLN A 334 52.45 -31.66 -133.57
C GLN A 334 52.73 -33.17 -133.52
N VAL A 335 52.10 -33.92 -132.61
CA VAL A 335 52.22 -35.39 -132.54
C VAL A 335 51.63 -36.05 -133.78
N LYS A 336 50.48 -35.57 -134.29
CA LYS A 336 49.90 -36.04 -135.57
C LYS A 336 50.84 -35.77 -136.74
N GLU A 337 51.52 -34.64 -136.74
CA GLU A 337 52.47 -34.26 -137.78
C GLU A 337 53.77 -35.08 -137.69
N LEU A 338 54.32 -35.27 -136.50
CA LEU A 338 55.47 -36.14 -136.26
C LEU A 338 55.14 -37.61 -136.57
N THR A 339 53.95 -38.12 -136.23
CA THR A 339 53.54 -39.48 -136.60
C THR A 339 53.25 -39.63 -138.10
N LYS A 340 52.93 -38.56 -138.83
CA LYS A 340 52.95 -38.57 -140.31
C LYS A 340 54.38 -38.66 -140.82
N ARG A 341 55.30 -37.82 -140.32
CA ARG A 341 56.74 -37.88 -140.69
C ARG A 341 57.38 -39.23 -140.40
N VAL A 342 57.06 -39.87 -139.26
CA VAL A 342 57.53 -41.22 -138.91
C VAL A 342 56.88 -42.31 -139.76
N ARG A 343 55.63 -42.15 -140.18
CA ARG A 343 54.98 -43.06 -141.16
C ARG A 343 55.60 -42.96 -142.54
N ASP A 344 55.97 -41.76 -142.97
CA ASP A 344 56.62 -41.54 -144.26
C ASP A 344 58.07 -42.04 -144.25
N ALA A 345 58.77 -41.93 -143.12
CA ALA A 345 60.08 -42.59 -142.91
C ALA A 345 59.97 -44.12 -142.86
N ARG A 346 58.88 -44.69 -142.27
CA ARG A 346 58.61 -46.14 -142.27
C ARG A 346 58.26 -46.70 -143.64
N LYS A 347 57.64 -45.91 -144.52
CA LYS A 347 57.38 -46.31 -145.92
C LYS A 347 58.66 -46.36 -146.78
N LEU A 348 59.76 -45.74 -146.33
CA LEU A 348 61.03 -45.68 -147.07
C LEU A 348 62.00 -46.86 -146.78
N MET A 349 61.69 -47.77 -145.84
CA MET A 349 62.67 -48.78 -145.36
C MET A 349 62.26 -50.26 -145.49
N LEU A 350 61.25 -50.63 -146.29
CA LEU A 350 60.84 -52.05 -146.43
C LEU A 350 60.67 -52.52 -147.88
N ALA A 351 61.80 -52.74 -148.57
CA ALA A 351 62.00 -53.71 -149.66
C ALA A 351 63.44 -54.27 -149.58
N THR A 352 63.56 -55.61 -149.43
CA THR A 352 64.79 -56.44 -149.34
C THR A 352 65.54 -56.42 -147.98
N PRO A 353 66.17 -57.55 -147.57
CA PRO A 353 65.59 -58.51 -146.63
C PRO A 353 66.47 -58.62 -145.36
N ASP A 354 66.07 -59.20 -144.23
CA ASP A 354 66.01 -60.64 -143.97
C ASP A 354 65.87 -60.82 -142.43
N PRO A 355 65.71 -62.03 -141.87
CA PRO A 355 64.60 -62.30 -140.97
C PRO A 355 65.04 -62.69 -139.56
N SER A 356 64.00 -62.87 -138.74
CA SER A 356 63.95 -63.83 -137.64
C SER A 356 64.48 -63.39 -136.26
N ASN A 357 63.52 -63.48 -135.34
CA ASN A 357 63.61 -64.23 -134.09
C ASN A 357 63.95 -63.50 -132.79
N HIS A 358 62.99 -63.63 -131.88
CA HIS A 358 63.15 -64.01 -130.48
C HIS A 358 63.55 -62.95 -129.42
N LYS A 359 62.57 -62.76 -128.51
CA LYS A 359 62.66 -62.80 -127.05
C LYS A 359 63.55 -61.79 -126.29
N ARG A 360 63.11 -61.57 -125.04
CA ARG A 360 63.78 -60.91 -123.90
C ARG A 360 63.70 -59.38 -124.00
N GLY A 361 63.60 -58.63 -122.94
CA GLY A 361 63.61 -58.86 -121.50
C GLY A 361 63.15 -57.51 -120.91
N ASP A 362 62.45 -57.50 -119.79
CA ASP A 362 63.13 -57.48 -118.50
C ASP A 362 64.01 -56.22 -118.41
N SER A 363 63.68 -55.24 -117.59
CA SER A 363 63.65 -55.44 -116.16
C SER A 363 63.55 -54.07 -115.53
N SER A 364 62.92 -54.04 -114.35
CA SER A 364 63.43 -53.30 -113.20
C SER A 364 63.36 -51.77 -113.28
N LYS A 365 63.21 -51.02 -112.20
CA LYS A 365 63.06 -51.22 -110.77
C LYS A 365 62.77 -49.77 -110.31
N VAL A 366 61.75 -49.51 -109.48
CA VAL A 366 61.95 -49.30 -108.02
C VAL A 366 62.64 -47.95 -107.75
N PRO A 367 62.45 -47.27 -106.62
CA PRO A 367 61.33 -47.31 -105.66
C PRO A 367 61.09 -45.96 -104.96
N THR A 368 60.33 -46.04 -103.86
CA THR A 368 60.48 -45.32 -102.58
C THR A 368 60.41 -43.81 -102.63
N ASP A 369 59.97 -43.12 -101.60
CA ASP A 369 59.27 -43.39 -100.35
C ASP A 369 58.98 -41.96 -99.86
N SER A 370 58.16 -41.85 -98.83
CA SER A 370 58.36 -40.91 -97.73
C SER A 370 58.85 -39.48 -98.07
N ASN A 371 58.15 -38.46 -97.59
CA ASN A 371 58.22 -38.05 -96.19
C ASN A 371 57.70 -36.62 -96.02
N LEU A 372 57.12 -36.39 -94.83
CA LEU A 372 57.17 -35.15 -94.00
C LEU A 372 56.59 -33.87 -94.62
N GLY A 373 55.75 -33.08 -93.96
CA GLY A 373 55.47 -32.95 -92.53
C GLY A 373 55.46 -31.46 -92.16
N SER A 374 54.55 -31.10 -91.24
CA SER A 374 54.68 -30.00 -90.26
C SER A 374 54.39 -28.56 -90.75
N ASN A 375 53.30 -27.92 -90.31
CA ASN A 375 53.16 -26.99 -89.14
C ASN A 375 53.74 -25.57 -89.43
N LEU A 376 53.19 -24.42 -89.00
CA LEU A 376 52.37 -24.04 -87.84
C LEU A 376 52.04 -22.52 -87.90
N TYR A 377 51.17 -22.05 -86.98
CA TYR A 377 50.96 -20.67 -86.43
C TYR A 377 50.16 -19.63 -87.27
N GLU A 378 49.34 -18.70 -86.74
CA GLU A 378 48.55 -18.48 -85.50
C GLU A 378 47.86 -17.07 -85.61
N ILE A 379 46.83 -16.81 -84.77
CA ILE A 379 46.40 -15.50 -84.19
C ILE A 379 45.79 -14.44 -85.16
N ILE A 380 44.62 -13.78 -85.01
CA ILE A 380 43.68 -13.39 -83.92
C ILE A 380 42.24 -13.77 -84.31
#